data_AF-A0A9C8H476-F1
#
_entry.id   AF-A0A9C8H476-F1
#
_cell.length_a   1.000
_cell.length_b   1.000
_cell.length_c   1.000
_cell.angle_alpha   90.00
_cell.angle_beta   90.00
_cell.angle_gamma   90.00
#
_symmetry.space_group_name_H-M   'P 1'
#
loop_
_entity.id
_entity.type
_entity.pdbx_description
1 polymer ?
#
loop_
_entity_poly.entity_id
_entity_poly.type
_entity_poly.pdbx_seq_one_letter_code
_entity_poly.pdbx_strand_id
1 'polypeptide(L)'
;AMQRRMDQSIADHAEQETLYDKPRIDRSKLRICGPFSVEAVPAPTVLSLDESIPPQEADESVARSGETSRQSSWRDELLKTGARAKGGAMLRFAEFETLPGLRYLHASGSLAETGERVVVSFGPEHAALEQRQVELALTEAETLRPAPKFILFCAFTFDPEAAKDIDEVTWPGVTLLKAQMNTDLLTEDLKKKRASNQSFWLMGQPDVELRKRKDGMWEVEVNGFDYFDPKAGDLVSGGKTQIAMWSLDVDYDNRSLMPHQVFFPMANAKGGWNRLRKTVRAELDEDLLEQFHGTVSLPFKAGENRRIAVKIVDDRGIESLKIMSLEF
;
A
#
# COMPACT_ATOMS: atom_id res chain seq x y z
N ALA A 1 -14.22 -26.62 -47.82
CA ALA A 1 -13.42 -26.07 -48.95
C ALA A 1 -12.97 -24.63 -48.68
N MET A 2 -13.85 -23.77 -48.16
CA MET A 2 -13.54 -22.36 -47.81
C MET A 2 -12.57 -22.24 -46.62
N GLN A 3 -12.79 -22.98 -45.53
CA GLN A 3 -11.90 -22.99 -44.36
C GLN A 3 -10.43 -23.24 -44.73
N ARG A 4 -10.18 -24.30 -45.52
CA ARG A 4 -8.82 -24.64 -45.98
C ARG A 4 -8.16 -23.53 -46.80
N ARG A 5 -8.94 -22.75 -47.57
CA ARG A 5 -8.41 -21.61 -48.32
C ARG A 5 -8.10 -20.42 -47.41
N MET A 6 -8.89 -20.22 -46.36
CA MET A 6 -8.61 -19.22 -45.33
C MET A 6 -7.36 -19.60 -44.52
N ASP A 7 -7.25 -20.84 -44.08
CA ASP A 7 -6.09 -21.34 -43.34
C ASP A 7 -4.80 -21.23 -44.19
N GLN A 8 -4.89 -21.53 -45.49
CA GLN A 8 -3.77 -21.36 -46.43
C GLN A 8 -3.37 -19.89 -46.58
N SER A 9 -4.35 -18.99 -46.74
CA SER A 9 -4.08 -17.55 -46.85
C SER A 9 -3.48 -16.96 -45.58
N ILE A 10 -3.86 -17.46 -44.40
CA ILE A 10 -3.28 -17.03 -43.12
C ILE A 10 -1.85 -17.55 -43.01
N ALA A 11 -1.58 -18.80 -43.36
CA ALA A 11 -0.23 -19.35 -43.34
C ALA A 11 0.73 -18.62 -44.31
N ASP A 12 0.23 -18.21 -45.48
CA ASP A 12 1.04 -17.57 -46.53
C ASP A 12 1.30 -16.07 -46.26
N HIS A 13 0.46 -15.40 -45.45
CA HIS A 13 0.52 -13.95 -45.24
C HIS A 13 0.73 -13.51 -43.78
N ALA A 14 0.63 -14.41 -42.81
CA ALA A 14 0.96 -14.10 -41.42
C ALA A 14 2.48 -14.08 -41.22
N GLU A 15 2.98 -13.07 -40.51
CA GLU A 15 4.35 -13.02 -40.07
C GLU A 15 4.63 -14.19 -39.12
N GLN A 16 5.57 -15.05 -39.51
CA GLN A 16 5.99 -16.20 -38.70
C GLN A 16 7.15 -15.78 -37.81
N GLU A 17 6.92 -15.69 -36.51
CA GLU A 17 8.00 -15.49 -35.53
C GLU A 17 8.50 -16.83 -34.99
N THR A 18 9.81 -17.07 -35.07
CA THR A 18 10.42 -18.27 -34.49
C THR A 18 10.67 -18.05 -33.00
N LEU A 19 9.84 -18.65 -32.15
CA LEU A 19 10.07 -18.63 -30.70
C LEU A 19 11.19 -19.60 -30.33
N TYR A 20 12.26 -19.09 -29.75
CA TYR A 20 13.37 -19.89 -29.24
C TYR A 20 13.07 -20.34 -27.80
N ASP A 21 12.62 -21.58 -27.63
CA ASP A 21 12.32 -22.18 -26.31
C ASP A 21 13.56 -22.70 -25.56
N LYS A 22 14.71 -22.80 -26.25
CA LYS A 22 15.96 -23.38 -25.73
C LYS A 22 17.15 -22.45 -25.97
N PRO A 23 17.39 -21.46 -25.09
CA PRO A 23 18.56 -20.61 -25.20
C PRO A 23 19.86 -21.41 -25.00
N ARG A 24 20.92 -21.05 -25.73
CA ARG A 24 22.26 -21.63 -25.53
C ARG A 24 22.82 -21.19 -24.18
N ILE A 25 23.42 -22.13 -23.44
CA ILE A 25 24.01 -21.85 -22.12
C ILE A 25 25.33 -21.09 -22.32
N ASP A 26 25.37 -19.84 -21.88
CA ASP A 26 26.59 -19.04 -21.78
C ASP A 26 27.04 -18.97 -20.31
N ARG A 27 28.15 -19.65 -19.99
CA ARG A 27 28.68 -19.72 -18.61
C ARG A 27 29.48 -18.49 -18.19
N SER A 28 29.76 -17.57 -19.11
CA SER A 28 30.47 -16.32 -18.82
C SER A 28 29.55 -15.22 -18.28
N LYS A 29 28.22 -15.42 -18.40
CA LYS A 29 27.19 -14.46 -18.00
C LYS A 29 26.35 -15.03 -16.86
N LEU A 30 26.26 -14.30 -15.76
CA LEU A 30 25.35 -14.61 -14.66
C LEU A 30 23.98 -13.99 -14.96
N ARG A 31 22.97 -14.82 -15.19
CA ARG A 31 21.59 -14.35 -15.38
C ARG A 31 20.92 -14.20 -14.02
N ILE A 32 20.38 -13.01 -13.73
CA ILE A 32 19.76 -12.67 -12.43
C ILE A 32 18.26 -13.04 -12.40
N CYS A 33 17.63 -13.21 -13.57
CA CYS A 33 16.19 -13.52 -13.72
C CYS A 33 15.97 -14.91 -14.34
N GLY A 34 14.76 -15.47 -14.20
CA GLY A 34 14.37 -16.72 -14.88
C GLY A 34 14.37 -16.63 -16.42
N PRO A 35 14.06 -17.72 -17.15
CA PRO A 35 13.96 -17.71 -18.61
C PRO A 35 12.83 -16.79 -19.13
N PHE A 36 11.85 -16.51 -18.29
CA PHE A 36 10.83 -15.50 -18.48
C PHE A 36 10.93 -14.49 -17.33
N SER A 37 10.90 -13.20 -17.66
CA SER A 37 10.64 -12.16 -16.69
C SER A 37 9.12 -12.08 -16.54
N VAL A 38 8.57 -12.74 -15.53
CA VAL A 38 7.18 -12.52 -15.14
C VAL A 38 7.22 -11.40 -14.11
N GLU A 39 7.08 -10.15 -14.58
CA GLU A 39 6.64 -9.09 -13.69
C GLU A 39 5.16 -9.32 -13.43
N ALA A 40 4.83 -9.89 -12.27
CA ALA A 40 3.53 -9.63 -11.70
C ALA A 40 3.56 -8.15 -11.30
N VAL A 41 3.14 -7.27 -12.22
CA VAL A 41 2.84 -5.89 -11.88
C VAL A 41 1.58 -5.98 -11.02
N PRO A 42 1.64 -5.77 -9.69
CA PRO A 42 0.43 -5.45 -8.96
C PRO A 42 0.18 -3.99 -9.34
N ALA A 43 -0.52 -3.77 -10.46
CA ALA A 43 -1.03 -2.44 -10.76
C ALA A 43 -2.01 -2.12 -9.61
N PRO A 44 -1.77 -1.05 -8.82
CA PRO A 44 -2.67 -0.68 -7.73
C PRO A 44 -4.09 -0.36 -8.23
N THR A 45 -4.17 0.04 -9.51
CA THR A 45 -5.41 0.31 -10.24
C THR A 45 -5.36 -0.38 -11.60
N VAL A 46 -6.27 -1.32 -11.82
CA VAL A 46 -6.68 -1.75 -13.17
C VAL A 46 -8.01 -1.03 -13.42
N LEU A 47 -8.07 -0.15 -14.43
CA LEU A 47 -9.36 0.30 -14.96
C LEU A 47 -10.17 -0.95 -15.29
N SER A 48 -11.38 -1.09 -14.76
CA SER A 48 -12.20 -2.26 -15.08
C SER A 48 -12.36 -2.34 -16.60
N LEU A 49 -12.24 -3.55 -17.14
CA LEU A 49 -12.65 -3.85 -18.52
C LEU A 49 -14.20 -3.90 -18.64
N ASP A 50 -14.91 -3.42 -17.62
CA ASP A 50 -16.36 -3.59 -17.43
C ASP A 50 -17.16 -2.38 -17.90
N GLU A 51 -16.98 -1.98 -19.16
CA GLU A 51 -18.08 -1.34 -19.90
C GLU A 51 -18.61 -2.21 -21.05
N SER A 52 -18.14 -3.45 -21.23
CA SER A 52 -18.70 -4.32 -22.30
C SER A 52 -18.67 -5.84 -22.10
N ILE A 53 -18.44 -6.36 -20.90
CA ILE A 53 -18.45 -7.82 -20.66
C ILE A 53 -19.62 -8.17 -19.73
N PRO A 54 -20.65 -8.91 -20.18
CA PRO A 54 -21.66 -9.44 -19.26
C PRO A 54 -20.98 -10.39 -18.27
N PRO A 55 -21.38 -10.40 -16.99
CA PRO A 55 -20.70 -11.18 -15.96
C PRO A 55 -20.65 -12.64 -16.36
N GLN A 56 -19.43 -13.13 -16.59
CA GLN A 56 -19.19 -14.55 -16.81
C GLN A 56 -19.40 -15.24 -15.45
N GLU A 57 -20.38 -16.13 -15.38
CA GLU A 57 -20.66 -16.92 -14.18
C GLU A 57 -19.37 -17.58 -13.69
N ALA A 58 -18.92 -17.15 -12.51
CA ALA A 58 -17.75 -17.69 -11.86
C ALA A 58 -17.99 -19.15 -11.48
N ASP A 59 -17.03 -19.99 -11.86
CA ASP A 59 -16.96 -21.42 -11.58
C ASP A 59 -17.31 -21.71 -10.10
N GLU A 60 -18.26 -22.62 -9.88
CA GLU A 60 -19.02 -22.83 -8.63
C GLU A 60 -18.19 -23.35 -7.43
N SER A 61 -16.86 -23.30 -7.49
CA SER A 61 -15.95 -23.75 -6.42
C SER A 61 -15.48 -22.64 -5.48
N VAL A 62 -15.67 -21.36 -5.82
CA VAL A 62 -15.31 -20.20 -4.96
C VAL A 62 -16.47 -19.75 -4.05
N ALA A 63 -17.69 -20.25 -4.28
CA ALA A 63 -18.93 -19.68 -3.73
C ALA A 63 -19.47 -20.36 -2.44
N ARG A 64 -18.61 -20.87 -1.54
CA ARG A 64 -19.09 -21.51 -0.29
C ARG A 64 -18.53 -21.00 1.04
N SER A 65 -18.01 -19.77 1.07
CA SER A 65 -18.10 -18.89 2.25
C SER A 65 -18.30 -17.46 1.78
N GLY A 66 -19.51 -16.91 1.97
CA GLY A 66 -19.83 -15.55 1.52
C GLY A 66 -18.92 -14.51 2.19
N GLU A 67 -18.73 -13.37 1.51
CA GLU A 67 -18.01 -12.18 1.99
C GLU A 67 -18.33 -11.84 3.46
N THR A 68 -19.60 -11.98 3.85
CA THR A 68 -20.11 -11.78 5.22
C THR A 68 -19.48 -12.71 6.27
N SER A 69 -19.17 -13.97 5.93
CA SER A 69 -18.53 -14.92 6.84
C SER A 69 -17.07 -14.53 7.14
N ARG A 70 -16.37 -14.03 6.10
CA ARG A 70 -14.98 -13.55 6.25
C ARG A 70 -14.93 -12.24 7.02
N GLN A 71 -15.82 -11.29 6.74
CA GLN A 71 -15.96 -10.07 7.51
C GLN A 71 -16.26 -10.36 9.00
N SER A 72 -17.12 -11.36 9.28
CA SER A 72 -17.34 -11.82 10.65
C SER A 72 -16.04 -12.32 11.30
N SER A 73 -15.28 -13.14 10.57
CA SER A 73 -14.00 -13.67 11.08
C SER A 73 -12.96 -12.57 11.34
N TRP A 74 -12.88 -11.57 10.46
CA TRP A 74 -11.98 -10.42 10.64
C TRP A 74 -12.41 -9.53 11.79
N ARG A 75 -13.71 -9.29 11.95
CA ARG A 75 -14.27 -8.56 13.11
C ARG A 75 -13.94 -9.28 14.42
N ASP A 76 -14.15 -10.58 14.48
CA ASP A 76 -13.92 -11.36 15.71
C ASP A 76 -12.41 -11.39 16.06
N GLU A 77 -11.55 -11.49 15.04
CA GLU A 77 -10.10 -11.40 15.22
C GLU A 77 -9.64 -9.99 15.62
N LEU A 78 -10.25 -8.93 15.05
CA LEU A 78 -9.99 -7.54 15.44
C LEU A 78 -10.40 -7.28 16.89
N LEU A 79 -11.54 -7.81 17.32
CA LEU A 79 -11.99 -7.73 18.72
C LEU A 79 -11.00 -8.42 19.65
N LYS A 80 -10.52 -9.60 19.27
CA LYS A 80 -9.60 -10.42 20.07
C LYS A 80 -8.19 -9.83 20.17
N THR A 81 -7.67 -9.30 19.06
CA THR A 81 -6.27 -8.85 18.98
C THR A 81 -6.10 -7.37 19.22
N GLY A 82 -7.10 -6.56 18.86
CA GLY A 82 -6.96 -5.11 18.75
C GLY A 82 -6.07 -4.70 17.58
N ALA A 83 -5.93 -3.40 17.37
CA ALA A 83 -5.01 -2.84 16.37
C ALA A 83 -3.71 -2.38 17.05
N ARG A 84 -2.56 -2.88 16.57
CA ARG A 84 -1.26 -2.54 17.15
C ARG A 84 -0.79 -1.17 16.67
N ALA A 85 -0.61 -0.25 17.62
CA ALA A 85 0.05 1.02 17.41
C ALA A 85 1.58 0.89 17.58
N LYS A 86 2.27 2.01 17.37
CA LYS A 86 3.72 2.13 17.60
C LYS A 86 4.08 1.87 19.06
N GLY A 87 5.31 1.39 19.30
CA GLY A 87 5.82 1.15 20.66
C GLY A 87 5.15 -0.02 21.40
N GLY A 88 4.33 -0.82 20.72
CA GLY A 88 3.58 -1.92 21.33
C GLY A 88 2.30 -1.49 22.05
N ALA A 89 1.90 -0.21 21.93
CA ALA A 89 0.56 0.22 22.32
C ALA A 89 -0.49 -0.50 21.46
N MET A 90 -1.68 -0.71 22.02
CA MET A 90 -2.76 -1.45 21.39
C MET A 90 -4.04 -0.65 21.49
N LEU A 91 -4.72 -0.46 20.37
CA LEU A 91 -6.09 0.01 20.34
C LEU A 91 -7.01 -1.19 20.54
N ARG A 92 -7.67 -1.26 21.72
CA ARG A 92 -8.56 -2.36 22.09
C ARG A 92 -10.01 -1.96 21.96
N PHE A 93 -10.84 -2.94 21.61
CA PHE A 93 -12.27 -2.79 21.40
C PHE A 93 -13.01 -3.57 22.49
N ALA A 94 -14.10 -2.99 23.02
CA ALA A 94 -14.93 -3.66 24.02
C ALA A 94 -15.88 -4.68 23.38
N GLU A 95 -16.49 -4.27 22.27
CA GLU A 95 -17.51 -5.02 21.56
C GLU A 95 -17.57 -4.58 20.09
N PHE A 96 -18.11 -5.46 19.25
CA PHE A 96 -18.51 -5.10 17.89
C PHE A 96 -19.86 -5.72 17.57
N GLU A 97 -20.72 -4.93 16.95
CA GLU A 97 -21.99 -5.32 16.37
C GLU A 97 -21.93 -5.12 14.85
N THR A 98 -22.64 -5.95 14.10
CA THR A 98 -22.85 -5.73 12.67
C THR A 98 -23.77 -4.54 12.45
N LEU A 99 -23.52 -3.75 11.41
CA LEU A 99 -24.40 -2.66 10.99
C LEU A 99 -25.31 -3.13 9.83
N PRO A 100 -26.53 -3.64 10.11
CA PRO A 100 -27.42 -4.08 9.04
C PRO A 100 -27.86 -2.89 8.19
N GLY A 101 -27.82 -3.06 6.86
CA GLY A 101 -28.27 -2.04 5.90
C GLY A 101 -27.19 -1.06 5.46
N LEU A 102 -25.97 -1.15 6.02
CA LEU A 102 -24.79 -0.46 5.52
C LEU A 102 -23.93 -1.44 4.73
N ARG A 103 -23.35 -0.98 3.62
CA ARG A 103 -22.56 -1.81 2.71
C ARG A 103 -21.06 -1.61 2.91
N TYR A 104 -20.64 -0.41 3.30
CA TYR A 104 -19.23 -0.05 3.39
C TYR A 104 -18.75 0.09 4.85
N LEU A 105 -19.68 0.23 5.80
CA LEU A 105 -19.42 0.09 7.23
C LEU A 105 -19.94 -1.25 7.74
N HIS A 106 -19.01 -2.11 8.17
CA HIS A 106 -19.30 -3.52 8.44
C HIS A 106 -19.49 -3.81 9.93
N ALA A 107 -18.88 -3.01 10.81
CA ALA A 107 -19.01 -3.15 12.25
C ALA A 107 -19.08 -1.80 12.95
N SER A 108 -19.82 -1.76 14.07
CA SER A 108 -19.86 -0.67 15.03
C SER A 108 -19.49 -1.21 16.41
N GLY A 109 -18.67 -0.49 17.14
CA GLY A 109 -18.23 -0.89 18.47
C GLY A 109 -17.82 0.30 19.31
N SER A 110 -17.14 0.02 20.41
CA SER A 110 -16.57 1.03 21.30
C SER A 110 -15.14 0.67 21.69
N LEU A 111 -14.32 1.69 21.94
CA LEU A 111 -12.98 1.50 22.49
C LEU A 111 -13.08 1.00 23.93
N ALA A 112 -12.28 0.00 24.30
CA ALA A 112 -12.32 -0.61 25.62
C ALA A 112 -11.86 0.33 26.75
N GLU A 113 -11.00 1.30 26.43
CA GLU A 113 -10.43 2.22 27.43
C GLU A 113 -11.27 3.49 27.61
N THR A 114 -11.78 4.07 26.51
CA THR A 114 -12.49 5.37 26.54
C THR A 114 -14.01 5.24 26.37
N GLY A 115 -14.51 4.11 25.87
CA GLY A 115 -15.91 3.92 25.53
C GLY A 115 -16.36 4.67 24.26
N GLU A 116 -15.44 5.33 23.55
CA GLU A 116 -15.76 6.10 22.35
C GLU A 116 -16.17 5.19 21.20
N ARG A 117 -17.19 5.61 20.44
CA ARG A 117 -17.74 4.82 19.34
C ARG A 117 -16.76 4.75 18.17
N VAL A 118 -16.53 3.54 17.68
CA VAL A 118 -15.73 3.25 16.48
C VAL A 118 -16.58 2.49 15.47
N VAL A 119 -16.41 2.81 14.19
CA VAL A 119 -16.96 2.01 13.09
C VAL A 119 -15.85 1.50 12.19
N VAL A 120 -16.03 0.32 11.60
CA VAL A 120 -14.98 -0.37 10.86
C VAL A 120 -15.43 -0.63 9.43
N SER A 121 -14.57 -0.26 8.47
CA SER A 121 -14.69 -0.63 7.06
C SER A 121 -13.59 -1.64 6.72
N PHE A 122 -13.97 -2.85 6.32
CA PHE A 122 -13.02 -3.84 5.81
C PHE A 122 -12.91 -3.71 4.28
N GLY A 123 -11.69 -3.64 3.78
CA GLY A 123 -11.40 -3.69 2.35
C GLY A 123 -11.65 -5.08 1.76
N PRO A 124 -11.63 -5.18 0.42
CA PRO A 124 -11.76 -6.46 -0.27
C PRO A 124 -10.58 -7.39 0.03
N GLU A 125 -10.82 -8.69 -0.14
CA GLU A 125 -9.84 -9.73 0.19
C GLU A 125 -8.67 -9.83 -0.80
N HIS A 126 -8.98 -9.62 -2.07
CA HIS A 126 -8.06 -9.84 -3.19
C HIS A 126 -7.78 -8.57 -4.00
N ALA A 127 -8.19 -7.42 -3.48
CA ALA A 127 -7.98 -6.12 -4.09
C ALA A 127 -7.59 -5.09 -3.02
N ALA A 128 -7.10 -3.94 -3.48
CA ALA A 128 -6.84 -2.82 -2.59
C ALA A 128 -8.16 -2.17 -2.13
N LEU A 129 -8.16 -1.55 -0.95
CA LEU A 129 -9.25 -0.65 -0.57
C LEU A 129 -9.15 0.62 -1.40
N GLU A 130 -10.14 0.84 -2.26
CA GLU A 130 -10.20 1.94 -3.22
C GLU A 130 -10.80 3.23 -2.64
N GLN A 131 -10.51 4.36 -3.29
CA GLN A 131 -11.00 5.68 -2.91
C GLN A 131 -12.53 5.71 -2.78
N ARG A 132 -13.22 5.11 -3.75
CA ARG A 132 -14.69 5.02 -3.77
C ARG A 132 -15.27 4.37 -2.51
N GLN A 133 -14.60 3.34 -1.96
CA GLN A 133 -15.05 2.70 -0.73
C GLN A 133 -14.92 3.65 0.47
N VAL A 134 -13.84 4.45 0.53
CA VAL A 134 -13.66 5.48 1.55
C VAL A 134 -14.81 6.47 1.50
N GLU A 135 -15.06 7.09 0.34
CA GLU A 135 -16.12 8.09 0.16
C GLU A 135 -17.51 7.56 0.57
N LEU A 136 -17.84 6.34 0.15
CA LEU A 136 -19.12 5.72 0.48
C LEU A 136 -19.22 5.34 1.96
N ALA A 137 -18.13 4.88 2.58
CA ALA A 137 -18.10 4.61 4.02
C ALA A 137 -18.26 5.91 4.83
N LEU A 138 -17.67 7.02 4.39
CA LEU A 138 -17.87 8.33 5.04
C LEU A 138 -19.33 8.79 4.89
N THR A 139 -19.90 8.65 3.69
CA THR A 139 -21.32 8.97 3.43
C THR A 139 -22.25 8.13 4.31
N GLU A 140 -21.98 6.84 4.48
CA GLU A 140 -22.75 5.98 5.39
C GLU A 140 -22.58 6.41 6.86
N ALA A 141 -21.37 6.79 7.28
CA ALA A 141 -21.11 7.24 8.64
C ALA A 141 -21.88 8.53 9.00
N GLU A 142 -22.18 9.40 8.04
CA GLU A 142 -23.02 10.59 8.27
C GLU A 142 -24.44 10.24 8.73
N THR A 143 -24.95 9.07 8.37
CA THR A 143 -26.29 8.60 8.74
C THR A 143 -26.34 8.06 10.17
N LEU A 144 -25.19 7.74 10.78
CA LEU A 144 -25.12 7.10 12.08
C LEU A 144 -25.39 8.09 13.22
N ARG A 145 -26.25 7.68 14.16
CA ARG A 145 -26.51 8.40 15.41
C ARG A 145 -26.36 7.43 16.59
N PRO A 146 -25.60 7.77 17.65
CA PRO A 146 -24.67 8.90 17.75
C PRO A 146 -23.52 8.82 16.73
N ALA A 147 -22.95 9.95 16.34
CA ALA A 147 -21.83 9.97 15.40
C ALA A 147 -20.62 9.20 15.96
N PRO A 148 -19.91 8.41 15.14
CA PRO A 148 -18.70 7.74 15.58
C PRO A 148 -17.59 8.75 15.87
N LYS A 149 -16.74 8.44 16.85
CA LYS A 149 -15.52 9.21 17.11
C LYS A 149 -14.38 8.76 16.17
N PHE A 150 -14.37 7.48 15.83
CA PHE A 150 -13.34 6.86 14.98
C PHE A 150 -13.96 6.10 13.82
N ILE A 151 -13.35 6.20 12.64
CA ILE A 151 -13.61 5.31 11.50
C ILE A 151 -12.31 4.59 11.20
N LEU A 152 -12.32 3.26 11.36
CA LEU A 152 -11.16 2.41 11.13
C LEU A 152 -11.31 1.69 9.79
N PHE A 153 -10.48 2.04 8.83
CA PHE A 153 -10.34 1.33 7.57
C PHE A 153 -9.30 0.21 7.73
N CYS A 154 -9.71 -1.03 7.53
CA CYS A 154 -8.88 -2.22 7.65
C CYS A 154 -8.72 -2.85 6.27
N ALA A 155 -7.50 -2.98 5.74
CA ALA A 155 -7.28 -3.65 4.46
C ALA A 155 -5.93 -4.36 4.41
N PHE A 156 -5.79 -5.34 3.54
CA PHE A 156 -4.50 -5.96 3.25
C PHE A 156 -3.58 -4.99 2.50
N THR A 157 -4.18 -4.25 1.56
CA THR A 157 -3.55 -3.22 0.75
C THR A 157 -4.49 -2.03 0.61
N PHE A 158 -3.92 -0.83 0.53
CA PHE A 158 -4.66 0.40 0.27
C PHE A 158 -4.26 0.93 -1.09
N ASP A 159 -5.25 1.40 -1.84
CA ASP A 159 -4.98 2.24 -3.00
C ASP A 159 -4.35 3.57 -2.53
N PRO A 160 -3.37 4.15 -3.26
CA PRO A 160 -2.73 5.39 -2.84
C PRO A 160 -3.68 6.58 -2.68
N GLU A 161 -4.70 6.72 -3.54
CA GLU A 161 -5.69 7.81 -3.42
C GLU A 161 -6.61 7.55 -2.22
N ALA A 162 -7.01 6.29 -1.98
CA ALA A 162 -7.76 5.94 -0.77
C ALA A 162 -6.96 6.25 0.52
N ALA A 163 -5.68 5.88 0.55
CA ALA A 163 -4.80 6.12 1.69
C ALA A 163 -4.59 7.61 1.94
N LYS A 164 -4.49 8.41 0.87
CA LYS A 164 -4.38 9.86 0.90
C LYS A 164 -5.66 10.49 1.44
N ASP A 165 -6.83 10.08 0.95
CA ASP A 165 -8.11 10.61 1.41
C ASP A 165 -8.30 10.35 2.90
N ILE A 166 -7.98 9.15 3.39
CA ILE A 166 -8.07 8.85 4.82
C ILE A 166 -7.14 9.73 5.66
N ASP A 167 -5.95 10.08 5.14
CA ASP A 167 -4.95 10.89 5.85
C ASP A 167 -5.22 12.40 5.81
N GLU A 168 -5.81 12.90 4.72
CA GLU A 168 -5.98 14.34 4.47
C GLU A 168 -7.40 14.84 4.76
N VAL A 169 -8.42 13.97 4.70
CA VAL A 169 -9.81 14.35 4.97
C VAL A 169 -9.97 14.70 6.45
N THR A 170 -10.17 15.99 6.69
CA THR A 170 -10.53 16.50 8.01
C THR A 170 -12.03 16.44 8.19
N TRP A 171 -12.51 15.47 8.97
CA TRP A 171 -13.91 15.40 9.37
C TRP A 171 -14.07 15.97 10.80
N PRO A 172 -14.77 17.11 10.98
CA PRO A 172 -14.98 17.69 12.30
C PRO A 172 -15.54 16.68 13.32
N GLY A 173 -14.74 16.40 14.36
CA GLY A 173 -15.12 15.53 15.47
C GLY A 173 -14.85 14.04 15.26
N VAL A 174 -14.46 13.60 14.05
CA VAL A 174 -14.20 12.19 13.71
C VAL A 174 -12.75 12.02 13.27
N THR A 175 -12.07 11.01 13.82
CA THR A 175 -10.70 10.64 13.43
C THR A 175 -10.74 9.43 12.51
N LEU A 176 -10.16 9.55 11.32
CA LEU A 176 -10.03 8.44 10.38
C LEU A 176 -8.71 7.72 10.63
N LEU A 177 -8.73 6.38 10.64
CA LEU A 177 -7.58 5.54 10.95
C LEU A 177 -7.42 4.45 9.87
N LYS A 178 -6.17 4.13 9.56
CA LYS A 178 -5.81 3.00 8.70
C LYS A 178 -5.19 1.88 9.51
N ALA A 179 -5.65 0.66 9.27
CA ALA A 179 -5.03 -0.55 9.78
C ALA A 179 -4.69 -1.52 8.65
N GLN A 180 -3.42 -1.91 8.58
CA GLN A 180 -2.97 -2.98 7.69
C GLN A 180 -3.30 -4.33 8.30
N MET A 181 -3.93 -5.19 7.52
CA MET A 181 -4.29 -6.56 7.87
C MET A 181 -3.15 -7.53 7.55
N ASN A 182 -2.90 -8.50 8.44
CA ASN A 182 -1.94 -9.57 8.19
C ASN A 182 -2.45 -10.51 7.08
N THR A 183 -1.65 -10.79 6.05
CA THR A 183 -1.98 -11.78 5.00
C THR A 183 -2.22 -13.19 5.56
N ASP A 184 -1.71 -13.51 6.74
CA ASP A 184 -2.03 -14.74 7.47
C ASP A 184 -3.54 -14.90 7.77
N LEU A 185 -4.33 -13.83 7.70
CA LEU A 185 -5.79 -13.88 7.83
C LEU A 185 -6.47 -14.54 6.63
N LEU A 186 -5.80 -14.61 5.47
CA LEU A 186 -6.30 -15.26 4.26
C LEU A 186 -6.15 -16.78 4.31
N THR A 187 -5.21 -17.28 5.11
CA THR A 187 -4.88 -18.70 5.18
C THR A 187 -5.37 -19.31 6.50
N GLU A 188 -6.38 -20.19 6.44
CA GLU A 188 -6.91 -20.85 7.63
C GLU A 188 -5.89 -21.80 8.31
N ASP A 189 -4.98 -22.39 7.53
CA ASP A 189 -4.07 -23.44 8.02
C ASP A 189 -2.84 -22.92 8.80
N LEU A 190 -2.44 -21.66 8.63
CA LEU A 190 -1.35 -21.05 9.40
C LEU A 190 -1.76 -20.74 10.86
N LYS A 191 -3.05 -20.88 11.20
CA LYS A 191 -3.60 -20.57 12.54
C LYS A 191 -3.15 -21.53 13.64
N LYS A 192 -2.64 -22.74 13.34
CA LYS A 192 -2.33 -23.76 14.36
C LYS A 192 -1.02 -23.53 15.15
N LYS A 193 -0.16 -22.60 14.76
CA LYS A 193 1.14 -22.33 15.42
C LYS A 193 1.57 -20.85 15.42
N ARG A 194 0.75 -19.92 15.91
CA ARG A 194 1.20 -18.52 16.05
C ARG A 194 1.89 -18.27 17.40
N ALA A 195 3.14 -17.80 17.35
CA ALA A 195 3.91 -17.33 18.51
C ALA A 195 3.61 -15.86 18.88
N SER A 196 2.96 -15.10 17.98
CA SER A 196 2.45 -13.75 18.26
C SER A 196 1.15 -13.51 17.50
N ASN A 197 0.07 -13.18 18.21
CA ASN A 197 -1.28 -13.04 17.65
C ASN A 197 -1.58 -11.59 17.22
N GLN A 198 -0.78 -11.03 16.31
CA GLN A 198 -1.00 -9.68 15.80
C GLN A 198 -1.51 -9.76 14.37
N SER A 199 -2.74 -9.28 14.20
CA SER A 199 -3.50 -9.41 12.95
C SER A 199 -3.75 -8.06 12.28
N PHE A 200 -3.64 -6.95 13.02
CA PHE A 200 -3.89 -5.60 12.56
C PHE A 200 -2.80 -4.64 13.08
N TRP A 201 -2.24 -3.81 12.20
CA TRP A 201 -1.29 -2.75 12.56
C TRP A 201 -1.81 -1.39 12.12
N LEU A 202 -1.90 -0.45 13.05
CA LEU A 202 -2.19 0.93 12.70
C LEU A 202 -1.04 1.49 11.86
N MET A 203 -1.41 1.97 10.67
CA MET A 203 -0.49 2.59 9.75
C MET A 203 -0.25 4.04 10.18
N GLY A 204 0.99 4.50 10.06
CA GLY A 204 1.31 5.90 10.22
C GLY A 204 0.98 6.68 8.96
N GLN A 205 0.64 7.95 9.12
CA GLN A 205 0.51 8.91 8.03
C GLN A 205 1.91 9.39 7.64
N PRO A 206 2.33 9.29 6.36
CA PRO A 206 3.62 9.79 5.93
C PRO A 206 3.66 11.32 6.00
N ASP A 207 4.64 11.87 6.73
CA ASP A 207 4.90 13.31 6.81
C ASP A 207 6.03 13.68 5.84
N VAL A 208 5.65 14.39 4.77
CA VAL A 208 6.51 14.76 3.65
C VAL A 208 6.29 16.23 3.31
N GLU A 209 7.38 16.98 3.32
CA GLU A 209 7.41 18.38 2.91
C GLU A 209 8.02 18.51 1.52
N LEU A 210 7.33 19.23 0.63
CA LEU A 210 7.82 19.58 -0.70
C LEU A 210 8.14 21.07 -0.74
N ARG A 211 9.37 21.41 -1.12
CA ARG A 211 9.86 22.80 -1.14
C ARG A 211 10.46 23.16 -2.49
N LYS A 212 10.19 24.39 -2.95
CA LYS A 212 10.82 24.98 -4.12
C LYS A 212 12.01 25.83 -3.70
N ARG A 213 13.19 25.52 -4.22
CA ARG A 213 14.43 26.23 -3.94
C ARG A 213 14.51 27.53 -4.74
N LYS A 214 15.41 28.43 -4.32
CA LYS A 214 15.66 29.73 -4.98
C LYS A 214 16.23 29.58 -6.40
N ASP A 215 16.90 28.47 -6.68
CA ASP A 215 17.46 28.11 -8.00
C ASP A 215 16.41 27.54 -8.96
N GLY A 216 15.15 27.41 -8.53
CA GLY A 216 14.03 26.89 -9.33
C GLY A 216 13.90 25.36 -9.30
N MET A 217 14.78 24.66 -8.60
CA MET A 217 14.71 23.21 -8.38
C MET A 217 13.76 22.88 -7.22
N TRP A 218 13.28 21.64 -7.18
CA TRP A 218 12.48 21.10 -6.08
C TRP A 218 13.32 20.23 -5.16
N GLU A 219 12.90 20.15 -3.91
CA GLU A 219 13.51 19.34 -2.87
C GLU A 219 12.41 18.79 -1.96
N VAL A 220 12.55 17.54 -1.56
CA VAL A 220 11.62 16.84 -0.68
C VAL A 220 12.31 16.53 0.64
N GLU A 221 11.65 16.78 1.75
CA GLU A 221 12.09 16.32 3.07
C GLU A 221 11.05 15.37 3.67
N VAL A 222 11.52 14.20 4.10
CA VAL A 222 10.71 13.21 4.81
C VAL A 222 10.89 13.42 6.31
N ASN A 223 9.83 13.81 7.01
CA ASN A 223 9.85 13.99 8.45
C ASN A 223 9.58 12.70 9.22
N GLY A 224 9.06 11.69 8.53
CA GLY A 224 8.83 10.34 9.04
C GLY A 224 7.38 9.95 8.87
N PHE A 225 6.80 9.45 9.97
CA PHE A 225 5.41 9.02 10.01
C PHE A 225 4.75 9.58 11.27
N ASP A 226 3.55 10.10 11.13
CA ASP A 226 2.69 10.44 12.25
C ASP A 226 1.85 9.21 12.61
N TYR A 227 1.91 8.80 13.87
CA TYR A 227 1.25 7.59 14.35
C TYR A 227 0.14 7.96 15.31
N PHE A 228 -1.01 7.31 15.18
CA PHE A 228 -2.05 7.42 16.19
C PHE A 228 -1.58 6.81 17.51
N ASP A 229 -1.57 7.60 18.59
CA ASP A 229 -1.34 7.12 19.95
C ASP A 229 -2.68 6.84 20.63
N PRO A 230 -3.04 5.56 20.86
CA PRO A 230 -4.30 5.19 21.52
C PRO A 230 -4.50 5.82 22.90
N LYS A 231 -3.42 6.17 23.61
CA LYS A 231 -3.50 6.77 24.95
C LYS A 231 -3.78 8.27 24.90
N ALA A 232 -3.15 8.96 23.94
CA ALA A 232 -3.36 10.39 23.74
C ALA A 232 -4.67 10.66 22.96
N GLY A 233 -5.12 9.70 22.15
CA GLY A 233 -6.25 9.86 21.25
C GLY A 233 -5.94 10.78 20.07
N ASP A 234 -4.67 10.99 19.75
CA ASP A 234 -4.20 11.93 18.74
C ASP A 234 -3.01 11.38 17.94
N LEU A 235 -2.72 12.01 16.80
CA LEU A 235 -1.55 11.72 15.97
C LEU A 235 -0.29 12.31 16.63
N VAL A 236 0.74 11.47 16.77
CA VAL A 236 2.04 11.85 17.33
C VAL A 236 3.12 11.57 16.30
N SER A 237 3.95 12.58 16.04
CA SER A 237 5.05 12.41 15.10
C SER A 237 6.04 11.36 15.55
N GLY A 238 6.31 10.43 14.64
CA GLY A 238 7.24 9.34 14.86
C GLY A 238 8.69 9.73 14.67
N GLY A 239 8.95 10.91 14.11
CA GLY A 239 10.27 11.47 13.85
C GLY A 239 11.04 10.76 12.74
N LYS A 240 12.18 11.37 12.39
CA LYS A 240 13.05 10.98 11.27
C LYS A 240 13.86 9.70 11.50
N THR A 241 13.98 9.26 12.76
CA THR A 241 14.89 8.15 13.14
C THR A 241 14.35 6.76 12.82
N GLN A 242 13.07 6.65 12.45
CA GLN A 242 12.38 5.38 12.22
C GLN A 242 12.09 5.13 10.73
N ILE A 243 12.83 5.81 9.86
CA ILE A 243 12.74 5.64 8.41
C ILE A 243 13.80 4.62 7.99
N ALA A 244 13.37 3.38 7.76
CA ALA A 244 14.27 2.31 7.32
C ALA A 244 14.77 2.57 5.89
N MET A 245 13.85 2.98 5.02
CA MET A 245 14.13 3.34 3.63
C MET A 245 13.09 4.35 3.15
N TRP A 246 13.47 5.24 2.24
CA TRP A 246 12.50 5.96 1.43
C TRP A 246 13.01 6.16 0.01
N SER A 247 12.08 6.31 -0.93
CA SER A 247 12.38 6.48 -2.33
C SER A 247 11.50 7.55 -2.95
N LEU A 248 12.09 8.32 -3.86
CA LEU A 248 11.45 9.43 -4.55
C LEU A 248 11.40 9.15 -6.05
N ASP A 249 10.18 9.13 -6.59
CA ASP A 249 9.91 9.33 -8.00
C ASP A 249 9.65 10.81 -8.26
N VAL A 250 10.45 11.43 -9.13
CA VAL A 250 10.42 12.87 -9.39
C VAL A 250 9.41 13.27 -10.48
N ASP A 251 8.82 12.29 -11.18
CA ASP A 251 7.87 12.53 -12.28
C ASP A 251 6.81 11.43 -12.39
N TYR A 252 6.14 11.16 -11.27
CA TYR A 252 5.21 10.04 -11.13
C TYR A 252 4.02 10.11 -12.10
N ASP A 253 3.76 9.00 -12.79
CA ASP A 253 2.80 8.87 -13.89
C ASP A 253 1.40 8.35 -13.48
N ASN A 254 1.14 8.22 -12.17
CA ASN A 254 -0.05 7.56 -11.60
C ASN A 254 -0.21 6.08 -11.90
N ARG A 255 0.86 5.39 -12.32
CA ARG A 255 0.79 3.95 -12.62
C ARG A 255 1.82 3.19 -11.82
N SER A 256 3.08 3.50 -12.07
CA SER A 256 4.20 2.72 -11.56
C SER A 256 5.16 3.64 -10.84
N LEU A 257 5.50 3.27 -9.60
CA LEU A 257 6.54 3.98 -8.88
C LEU A 257 7.88 3.69 -9.58
N MET A 258 8.52 4.73 -10.10
CA MET A 258 9.86 4.66 -10.68
C MET A 258 10.83 5.50 -9.84
N PRO A 259 11.45 4.91 -8.79
CA PRO A 259 12.38 5.63 -7.95
C PRO A 259 13.58 6.18 -8.73
N HIS A 260 13.75 7.49 -8.69
CA HIS A 260 14.95 8.17 -9.19
C HIS A 260 16.01 8.33 -8.10
N GLN A 261 15.58 8.40 -6.84
CA GLN A 261 16.45 8.52 -5.67
C GLN A 261 15.99 7.56 -4.58
N VAL A 262 16.92 6.89 -3.91
CA VAL A 262 16.63 5.92 -2.83
C VAL A 262 17.58 6.13 -1.67
N PHE A 263 17.02 6.25 -0.47
CA PHE A 263 17.70 6.67 0.74
C PHE A 263 17.54 5.61 1.84
N PHE A 264 18.58 5.49 2.69
CA PHE A 264 18.58 4.58 3.83
C PHE A 264 18.98 5.29 5.13
N PRO A 265 18.08 6.07 5.77
CA PRO A 265 18.42 6.88 6.93
C PRO A 265 18.89 6.08 8.15
N MET A 266 18.34 4.89 8.36
CA MET A 266 18.75 3.98 9.45
C MET A 266 19.99 3.15 9.14
N ALA A 267 20.52 3.21 7.91
CA ALA A 267 21.69 2.41 7.56
C ALA A 267 22.94 2.93 8.28
N ASN A 268 23.57 2.04 9.06
CA ASN A 268 24.90 2.28 9.60
C ASN A 268 25.98 2.13 8.51
N ALA A 269 27.24 2.34 8.88
CA ALA A 269 28.40 2.20 7.97
C ALA A 269 28.55 0.83 7.27
N LYS A 270 27.76 -0.19 7.66
CA LYS A 270 27.75 -1.53 7.06
C LYS A 270 26.41 -1.88 6.37
N GLY A 271 25.42 -0.99 6.43
CA GLY A 271 24.06 -1.17 5.90
C GLY A 271 23.78 -0.31 4.66
N GLY A 272 22.56 -0.38 4.11
CA GLY A 272 22.13 0.42 2.97
C GLY A 272 23.04 0.27 1.75
N TRP A 273 23.40 1.39 1.13
CA TRP A 273 24.29 1.45 -0.03
C TRP A 273 25.69 0.86 0.23
N ASN A 274 26.20 0.93 1.47
CA ASN A 274 27.50 0.36 1.83
C ASN A 274 27.53 -1.18 1.70
N ARG A 275 26.39 -1.85 1.83
CA ARG A 275 26.28 -3.30 1.61
C ARG A 275 26.31 -3.64 0.12
N LEU A 276 25.66 -2.81 -0.70
CA LEU A 276 25.61 -2.96 -2.15
C LEU A 276 26.92 -2.55 -2.83
N ARG A 277 27.75 -1.73 -2.17
CA ARG A 277 29.07 -1.31 -2.65
C ARG A 277 29.94 -2.47 -3.14
N LYS A 278 29.93 -3.61 -2.44
CA LYS A 278 30.74 -4.79 -2.82
C LYS A 278 30.21 -5.53 -4.05
N THR A 279 28.93 -5.36 -4.36
CA THR A 279 28.23 -6.10 -5.42
C THR A 279 28.08 -5.25 -6.68
N VAL A 280 27.89 -3.95 -6.54
CA VAL A 280 27.84 -2.99 -7.63
C VAL A 280 29.25 -2.85 -8.21
N ARG A 281 29.47 -3.44 -9.39
CA ARG A 281 30.76 -3.42 -10.11
C ARG A 281 31.10 -2.05 -10.75
N ALA A 282 30.40 -1.00 -10.35
CA ALA A 282 30.65 0.37 -10.80
C ALA A 282 31.47 1.11 -9.75
N GLU A 283 32.27 2.08 -10.18
CA GLU A 283 32.95 3.03 -9.29
C GLU A 283 31.88 3.89 -8.62
N LEU A 284 31.50 3.51 -7.39
CA LEU A 284 30.65 4.34 -6.54
C LEU A 284 31.51 5.46 -5.96
N ASP A 285 31.07 6.70 -6.17
CA ASP A 285 31.66 7.86 -5.52
C ASP A 285 31.25 7.88 -4.03
N GLU A 286 32.23 7.63 -3.16
CA GLU A 286 32.02 7.48 -1.73
C GLU A 286 31.60 8.79 -1.06
N ASP A 287 32.05 9.94 -1.58
CA ASP A 287 31.72 11.25 -1.03
C ASP A 287 30.26 11.63 -1.35
N LEU A 288 29.72 11.14 -2.47
CA LEU A 288 28.33 11.36 -2.86
C LEU A 288 27.34 10.40 -2.17
N LEU A 289 27.80 9.22 -1.73
CA LEU A 289 26.95 8.24 -1.04
C LEU A 289 26.38 8.75 0.28
N GLU A 290 27.11 9.62 0.98
CA GLU A 290 26.65 10.20 2.26
C GLU A 290 25.33 10.96 2.10
N GLN A 291 25.08 11.56 0.92
CA GLN A 291 23.85 12.29 0.64
C GLN A 291 22.60 11.38 0.62
N PHE A 292 22.78 10.07 0.44
CA PHE A 292 21.70 9.08 0.45
C PHE A 292 21.40 8.46 1.83
N HIS A 293 22.07 8.95 2.88
CA HIS A 293 21.79 8.59 4.28
C HIS A 293 20.87 9.59 4.98
N GLY A 294 20.46 10.68 4.31
CA GLY A 294 19.57 11.70 4.87
C GLY A 294 18.08 11.47 4.65
N THR A 295 17.28 12.37 5.19
CA THR A 295 15.83 12.47 4.92
C THR A 295 15.47 13.56 3.92
N VAL A 296 16.47 14.21 3.31
CA VAL A 296 16.29 15.27 2.32
C VAL A 296 16.75 14.75 0.96
N SER A 297 15.95 15.00 -0.07
CA SER A 297 16.27 14.58 -1.44
C SER A 297 17.43 15.40 -2.01
N LEU A 298 18.08 14.85 -3.04
CA LEU A 298 18.85 15.70 -3.94
C LEU A 298 17.91 16.61 -4.73
N PRO A 299 18.32 17.84 -5.09
CA PRO A 299 17.50 18.75 -5.86
C PRO A 299 17.15 18.17 -7.23
N PHE A 300 15.92 18.35 -7.69
CA PHE A 300 15.46 17.83 -8.97
C PHE A 300 14.64 18.88 -9.74
N LYS A 301 14.58 18.71 -11.07
CA LYS A 301 13.69 19.49 -11.93
C LYS A 301 12.32 18.83 -11.94
N ALA A 302 11.27 19.63 -12.06
CA ALA A 302 9.94 19.08 -12.34
C ALA A 302 9.97 18.37 -13.71
N GLY A 303 9.47 17.14 -13.75
CA GLY A 303 9.25 16.41 -15.01
C GLY A 303 7.95 16.80 -15.70
N GLU A 304 7.53 15.99 -16.66
CA GLU A 304 6.38 16.25 -17.55
C GLU A 304 5.04 16.08 -16.83
N ASN A 305 4.93 15.08 -15.95
CA ASN A 305 3.73 14.78 -15.15
C ASN A 305 3.55 15.77 -13.99
N ARG A 306 4.60 16.53 -13.64
CA ARG A 306 4.60 17.54 -12.55
C ARG A 306 4.07 17.00 -11.22
N ARG A 307 4.43 15.76 -10.92
CA ARG A 307 3.95 15.04 -9.74
C ARG A 307 5.10 14.20 -9.20
N ILE A 308 5.15 14.05 -7.90
CA ILE A 308 6.10 13.18 -7.24
C ILE A 308 5.37 12.09 -6.48
N ALA A 309 6.06 10.97 -6.30
CA ALA A 309 5.63 9.93 -5.38
C ALA A 309 6.77 9.58 -4.43
N VAL A 310 6.45 9.60 -3.14
CA VAL A 310 7.38 9.34 -2.04
C VAL A 310 6.92 8.07 -1.35
N LYS A 311 7.68 7.00 -1.52
CA LYS A 311 7.43 5.74 -0.80
C LYS A 311 8.35 5.68 0.41
N ILE A 312 7.78 5.45 1.59
CA ILE A 312 8.50 5.39 2.85
C ILE A 312 8.25 4.02 3.48
N VAL A 313 9.28 3.43 4.05
CA VAL A 313 9.22 2.18 4.79
C VAL A 313 9.72 2.43 6.21
N ASP A 314 8.88 2.10 7.19
CA ASP A 314 9.24 2.23 8.60
C ASP A 314 10.15 1.09 9.09
N ASP A 315 10.60 1.17 10.34
CA ASP A 315 11.43 0.16 11.00
C ASP A 315 10.74 -1.20 11.23
N ARG A 316 9.41 -1.27 11.04
CA ARG A 316 8.59 -2.49 11.09
C ARG A 316 8.40 -3.11 9.71
N GLY A 317 8.83 -2.43 8.64
CA GLY A 317 8.62 -2.86 7.26
C GLY A 317 7.24 -2.49 6.70
N ILE A 318 6.49 -1.61 7.37
CA ILE A 318 5.22 -1.09 6.86
C ILE A 318 5.53 -0.02 5.83
N GLU A 319 4.94 -0.18 4.65
CA GLU A 319 5.11 0.73 3.53
C GLU A 319 3.98 1.76 3.50
N SER A 320 4.30 2.99 3.09
CA SER A 320 3.31 4.01 2.77
C SER A 320 3.76 4.82 1.57
N LEU A 321 2.79 5.28 0.79
CA LEU A 321 3.01 6.09 -0.40
C LEU A 321 2.34 7.44 -0.22
N LYS A 322 3.08 8.51 -0.49
CA LYS A 322 2.57 9.88 -0.54
C LYS A 322 2.78 10.44 -1.93
N ILE A 323 1.69 10.88 -2.57
CA ILE A 323 1.73 11.50 -3.89
C ILE A 323 1.52 13.01 -3.69
N MET A 324 2.34 13.83 -4.34
CA MET A 324 2.24 15.29 -4.24
C MET A 324 2.38 15.93 -5.63
N SER A 325 1.56 16.94 -5.91
CA SER A 325 1.66 17.73 -7.14
C SER A 325 2.73 18.82 -7.00
N LEU A 326 3.55 19.02 -8.03
CA LEU A 326 4.57 20.08 -8.14
C LEU A 326 3.96 21.40 -8.67
N GLU A 327 2.75 21.75 -8.26
CA GLU A 327 2.00 22.88 -8.82
C GLU A 327 2.64 24.26 -8.55
N PHE A 328 2.17 25.25 -9.31
CA PHE A 328 2.66 26.63 -9.34
C PHE A 328 2.12 27.50 -8.21
#